data_AF-A0A828QU84-F1
#
_entry.id   AF-A0A828QU84-F1
#
_cell.length_a   1.000
_cell.length_b   1.000
_cell.length_c   1.000
_cell.angle_alpha   90.00
_cell.angle_beta   90.00
_cell.angle_gamma   90.00
#
_symmetry.space_group_name_H-M   'P 1'
#
loop_
_entity.id
_entity.type
_entity.pdbx_description
1 polymer ?
#
loop_
_entity_poly.entity_id
_entity_poly.type
_entity_poly.pdbx_seq_one_letter_code
_entity_poly.pdbx_strand_id
1 'polypeptide(L)' 'MNPQIECMAIGIEHKGKIIAAISISYLLYYSNEKFRETNKKILQEEKNKIEKELSFSFPDLDAIY' A
#
# COMPACT_ATOMS: atom_id res chain seq x y z
N MET A 1 -10.07 -27.53 -4.03
CA MET A 1 -9.29 -26.71 -3.10
C MET A 1 -9.99 -25.37 -2.97
N ASN A 2 -10.34 -24.92 -1.76
CA ASN A 2 -10.76 -23.53 -1.57
C ASN A 2 -9.52 -22.64 -1.72
N PRO A 3 -9.48 -21.71 -2.68
CA PRO A 3 -8.34 -20.80 -2.83
C PRO A 3 -8.27 -19.91 -1.59
N GLN A 4 -7.23 -20.09 -0.78
CA GLN A 4 -6.93 -19.17 0.30
C GLN A 4 -6.25 -17.95 -0.31
N ILE A 5 -6.82 -16.77 -0.10
CA ILE A 5 -6.24 -15.50 -0.53
C ILE A 5 -5.51 -14.89 0.67
N GLU A 6 -4.27 -14.46 0.44
CA GLU A 6 -3.51 -13.62 1.36
C GLU A 6 -3.50 -12.19 0.82
N CYS A 7 -3.56 -11.21 1.73
CA CYS A 7 -3.55 -9.80 1.41
C CYS A 7 -2.43 -9.11 2.21
N MET A 8 -1.55 -8.40 1.49
CA MET A 8 -0.54 -7.53 2.08
C MET A 8 -0.91 -6.08 1.78
N ALA A 9 -1.01 -5.25 2.81
CA ALA A 9 -1.41 -3.85 2.68
C ALA A 9 -0.42 -2.91 3.37
N ILE A 10 -0.33 -1.68 2.87
CA ILE A 10 0.40 -0.58 3.50
C ILE A 10 -0.48 0.66 3.51
N GLY A 11 -0.44 1.41 4.62
CA GLY A 11 -1.13 2.69 4.75
C GLY A 11 -0.45 3.78 3.93
N ILE A 12 -1.25 4.63 3.30
CA ILE A 12 -0.85 5.88 2.66
C ILE A 12 -1.09 7.00 3.67
N GLU A 13 -0.03 7.75 3.96
CA GLU A 13 -0.01 8.83 4.93
C GLU A 13 0.07 10.20 4.25
N HIS A 14 -0.66 11.15 4.81
CA HIS A 14 -0.53 12.56 4.47
C HIS A 14 -0.49 13.36 5.77
N LYS A 15 0.55 14.19 5.95
CA LYS A 15 0.79 14.96 7.18
C LYS A 15 0.71 14.12 8.47
N GLY A 16 1.19 12.87 8.43
CA GLY A 16 1.21 11.95 9.57
C GLY A 16 -0.12 11.26 9.88
N LYS A 17 -1.16 11.45 9.05
CA LYS A 17 -2.43 10.73 9.15
C LYS A 17 -2.54 9.69 8.04
N ILE A 18 -2.97 8.47 8.37
CA ILE A 18 -3.30 7.46 7.36
C ILE A 18 -4.65 7.83 6.74
N ILE A 19 -4.68 8.06 5.42
CA ILE A 19 -5.88 8.48 4.68
C ILE A 19 -6.40 7.42 3.72
N ALA A 20 -5.56 6.45 3.35
CA ALA A 20 -5.88 5.35 2.46
C ALA A 20 -4.96 4.16 2.72
N ALA A 21 -5.21 3.04 2.04
CA ALA A 21 -4.30 1.91 1.99
C ALA A 21 -4.24 1.35 0.57
N ILE A 22 -3.07 0.87 0.18
CA ILE A 22 -2.89 0.07 -1.04
C ILE A 22 -2.57 -1.37 -0.63
N SER A 23 -3.03 -2.33 -1.43
CA SER A 23 -2.83 -3.74 -1.13
C SER A 23 -2.54 -4.57 -2.36
N ILE A 24 -1.82 -5.68 -2.15
CA ILE A 24 -1.63 -6.75 -3.13
C ILE A 24 -2.32 -7.99 -2.57
N SER A 25 -3.31 -8.49 -3.31
CA SER A 25 -4.02 -9.74 -3.01
C SER A 25 -3.52 -10.85 -3.91
N TYR A 26 -3.24 -12.02 -3.35
CA TYR A 26 -2.69 -13.16 -4.09
C TYR A 26 -3.12 -14.49 -3.47
N LEU A 27 -3.05 -15.56 -4.26
CA LEU A 27 -3.28 -16.91 -3.73
C LEU A 27 -2.15 -17.27 -2.75
N LEU A 28 -2.51 -17.83 -1.59
CA LEU A 28 -1.57 -18.24 -0.55
C LEU A 28 -0.48 -19.19 -1.07
N TYR A 29 -0.81 -19.99 -2.09
CA TYR A 29 0.14 -20.86 -2.79
C TYR A 29 1.40 -20.12 -3.30
N TYR A 30 1.29 -18.85 -3.66
CA TYR A 30 2.43 -18.04 -4.11
C TYR A 30 3.23 -17.40 -2.97
N SER A 31 2.73 -17.44 -1.72
CA SER A 31 3.33 -16.76 -0.57
C SER A 31 4.54 -17.51 -0.01
N ASN A 32 5.70 -17.26 -0.62
CA ASN A 32 7.00 -17.59 -0.02
C ASN A 32 7.73 -16.33 0.46
N GLU A 33 8.82 -16.50 1.21
CA GLU A 33 9.58 -15.40 1.78
C GLU A 33 10.07 -14.41 0.72
N LYS A 34 10.67 -14.91 -0.38
CA LYS A 34 11.14 -14.07 -1.48
C LYS A 34 10.00 -13.27 -2.11
N PHE A 35 8.86 -13.90 -2.33
CA PHE A 35 7.66 -13.25 -2.87
C PHE A 35 7.14 -12.14 -1.95
N ARG A 36 7.06 -12.41 -0.64
CA ARG A 36 6.65 -11.42 0.36
C ARG A 36 7.60 -10.23 0.44
N GLU A 37 8.91 -10.47 0.42
CA GLU A 37 9.91 -9.40 0.43
C GLU A 37 9.88 -8.57 -0.85
N THR A 38 9.67 -9.18 -2.01
CA THR A 38 9.47 -8.45 -3.28
C THR A 38 8.22 -7.58 -3.21
N ASN A 39 7.09 -8.13 -2.77
CA ASN A 39 5.83 -7.38 -2.67
C ASN A 39 5.90 -6.24 -1.66
N LYS A 40 6.61 -6.44 -0.54
CA LYS A 40 6.87 -5.40 0.44
C LYS A 40 7.62 -4.22 -0.16
N LYS A 41 8.66 -4.48 -0.98
CA LYS A 41 9.39 -3.42 -1.70
C LYS A 41 8.49 -2.67 -2.68
N ILE A 42 7.69 -3.40 -3.46
CA ILE A 42 6.72 -2.81 -4.40
C ILE A 42 5.74 -1.89 -3.65
N LEU A 43 5.14 -2.37 -2.56
CA LEU A 43 4.21 -1.57 -1.75
C LEU A 43 4.86 -0.31 -1.17
N GLN A 44 6.12 -0.40 -0.73
CA GLN A 44 6.85 0.77 -0.23
C GLN A 44 7.17 1.79 -1.35
N GLU A 45 7.59 1.31 -2.52
CA GLU A 45 7.86 2.17 -3.68
C GLU A 45 6.60 2.89 -4.15
N GLU A 46 5.47 2.18 -4.27
CA GLU A 46 4.19 2.75 -4.67
C GLU A 46 3.62 3.69 -3.61
N LYS A 47 3.74 3.35 -2.31
CA LYS A 47 3.40 4.26 -1.20
C LYS A 47 4.12 5.59 -1.38
N ASN A 48 5.44 5.56 -1.55
CA ASN A 48 6.25 6.77 -1.67
C ASN A 48 5.85 7.63 -2.90
N LYS A 49 5.53 6.99 -4.03
CA LYS A 49 5.05 7.71 -5.23
C LYS A 49 3.72 8.40 -4.97
N ILE A 50 2.77 7.68 -4.37
CA ILE A 50 1.43 8.19 -4.06
C ILE A 50 1.50 9.32 -3.05
N GLU A 51 2.25 9.17 -1.95
CA GLU A 51 2.39 10.21 -0.92
C GLU A 51 3.06 11.48 -1.45
N LYS A 52 4.04 11.33 -2.34
CA LYS A 52 4.68 12.47 -3.02
C LYS A 52 3.69 13.22 -3.90
N GLU A 53 2.91 12.49 -4.69
CA GLU A 53 1.90 13.09 -5.57
C GLU A 53 0.77 13.76 -4.77
N LEU A 54 0.29 13.10 -3.71
CA LEU A 54 -0.70 13.67 -2.79
C LEU A 54 -0.23 14.97 -2.16
N SER A 55 1.03 15.02 -1.74
CA SER A 55 1.62 16.23 -1.14
C SER A 55 1.72 17.39 -2.14
N PHE A 56 1.90 17.08 -3.43
CA PHE A 56 1.97 18.09 -4.50
C PHE A 56 0.59 18.57 -4.95
N SER A 57 -0.34 17.64 -5.16
CA SER A 57 -1.68 17.91 -5.71
C SER A 57 -2.65 18.40 -4.64
N PHE A 58 -2.47 18.00 -3.38
CA PHE A 58 -3.38 18.31 -2.28
C PHE A 58 -2.60 18.72 -1.02
N PRO A 59 -1.92 19.88 -1.04
CA PRO A 59 -1.12 20.33 0.10
C PRO A 59 -1.95 20.55 1.37
N ASP A 60 -3.26 20.78 1.24
CA ASP A 60 -4.20 20.97 2.35
C ASP A 60 -5.35 19.95 2.30
N LEU A 61 -5.03 18.68 2.08
CA LEU A 61 -6.02 17.60 2.09
C LEU A 61 -6.80 17.52 3.43
N ASP A 62 -6.21 18.00 4.53
CA ASP A 62 -6.86 18.15 5.84
C ASP A 62 -8.07 19.11 5.83
N ALA A 63 -8.23 20.00 4.84
CA ALA A 63 -9.39 20.87 4.73
C ALA A 63 -10.60 20.19 4.05
N ILE A 64 -10.38 19.01 3.44
CA ILE A 64 -11.38 18.26 2.68
C ILE A 64 -12.00 17.13 3.55
N TYR A 65 -11.35 16.76 4.66
CA TYR A 65 -11.82 15.80 5.66
C TYR A 65 -12.14 16.49 7.00
#